data_AF-A0A1D2SI85-F1
#
_entry.id   AF-A0A1D2SI85-F1
#
_cell.length_a   1.000
_cell.length_b   1.000
_cell.length_c   1.000
_cell.angle_alpha   90.00
_cell.angle_beta   90.00
_cell.angle_gamma   90.00
#
_symmetry.space_group_name_H-M   'P 1'
#
loop_
_entity.id
_entity.type
_entity.pdbx_description
1 polymer ?
#
loop_
_entity_poly.entity_id
_entity_poly.type
_entity_poly.pdbx_seq_one_letter_code
_entity_poly.pdbx_strand_id
1 'polypeptide(L)'
;MVESADLSDEHRAVLLATGFLRQVMKGWYISANPADDQGDSTAWYASFWAFLSGYLGKRFGKRYCLNPEASLLLHTGHTAVPRQVVAVAGRTGAKTLSLPFDTSLLLYQDAKRVPRSRVARRGLQVWPVAEAMCLVGPSFFIEHPREAEIALAMVRDPSELLATLLEGDGMRSAAARLAGALQFVGRSSDAQRIVTDFSAVHSSVRPENPFAIEAPSLAPSRERSPYVLRLRSMWAGWREAVIAQFPAPPGIPVNAGSYLAQVQERYVADAYNSLSIEGYQVTDALIEAVARGDWNPEGDDEQRRARDALAARGYYQAFRAVDLPREFRPLGYLKVAPWWMES
;
A
#
# COMPACT_ATOMS: atom_id res chain seq x y z
N MET A 1 -11.35 -19.52 0.02
CA MET A 1 -12.71 -19.85 0.53
C MET A 1 -13.14 -21.15 -0.11
N VAL A 2 -14.00 -21.90 0.57
CA VAL A 2 -14.51 -23.19 0.08
C VAL A 2 -16.00 -23.28 0.41
N GLU A 3 -16.85 -23.64 -0.54
CA GLU A 3 -18.24 -23.95 -0.25
C GLU A 3 -18.38 -25.42 0.17
N SER A 4 -19.40 -25.72 0.96
CA SER A 4 -19.73 -27.10 1.33
C SER A 4 -19.87 -28.04 0.12
N ALA A 5 -20.32 -27.55 -1.04
CA ALA A 5 -20.51 -28.35 -2.24
C ALA A 5 -19.20 -28.61 -3.01
N ASP A 6 -18.12 -27.89 -2.69
CA ASP A 6 -16.80 -28.05 -3.33
C ASP A 6 -16.01 -29.22 -2.71
N LEU A 7 -16.51 -29.82 -1.62
CA LEU A 7 -15.88 -30.92 -0.88
C LEU A 7 -16.87 -32.04 -0.58
N SER A 8 -16.41 -33.30 -0.62
CA SER A 8 -17.18 -34.41 -0.06
C SER A 8 -17.41 -34.22 1.44
N ASP A 9 -18.50 -34.78 1.96
CA ASP A 9 -18.83 -34.69 3.39
C ASP A 9 -17.72 -35.27 4.28
N GLU A 10 -17.08 -36.35 3.82
CA GLU A 10 -15.94 -37.00 4.49
C GLU A 10 -14.71 -36.09 4.54
N HIS A 11 -14.27 -35.52 3.41
CA HIS A 11 -13.12 -34.61 3.38
C HIS A 11 -13.38 -33.36 4.21
N ARG A 12 -14.60 -32.81 4.11
CA ARG A 12 -14.99 -31.63 4.89
C ARG A 12 -14.95 -31.91 6.39
N ALA A 13 -15.44 -33.07 6.83
CA ALA A 13 -15.39 -33.46 8.23
C ALA A 13 -13.96 -33.58 8.74
N VAL A 14 -13.06 -34.22 7.98
CA VAL A 14 -11.63 -34.34 8.33
C VAL A 14 -10.97 -32.96 8.42
N LEU A 15 -11.17 -32.10 7.42
CA LEU A 15 -10.54 -30.77 7.38
C LEU A 15 -11.05 -29.82 8.48
N LEU A 16 -12.31 -29.96 8.88
CA LEU A 16 -12.85 -29.24 10.02
C LEU A 16 -12.28 -29.77 11.34
N ALA A 17 -12.24 -31.09 11.51
CA ALA A 17 -11.72 -31.72 12.73
C ALA A 17 -10.22 -31.45 12.94
N THR A 18 -9.46 -31.35 11.85
CA THR A 18 -8.02 -31.06 11.87
C THR A 18 -7.70 -29.56 11.88
N GLY A 19 -8.69 -28.66 11.82
CA GLY A 19 -8.49 -27.22 11.92
C GLY A 19 -8.03 -26.52 10.62
N PHE A 20 -7.86 -27.25 9.51
CA PHE A 20 -7.52 -26.66 8.21
C PHE A 20 -8.67 -25.87 7.59
N LEU A 21 -9.91 -26.11 8.01
CA LEU A 21 -11.07 -25.32 7.65
C LEU A 21 -11.73 -24.72 8.88
N ARG A 22 -12.15 -23.46 8.76
CA ARG A 22 -13.02 -22.79 9.73
C ARG A 22 -14.31 -22.38 9.05
N GLN A 23 -15.43 -22.69 9.69
CA GLN A 23 -16.75 -22.29 9.20
C GLN A 23 -16.98 -20.80 9.45
N VAL A 24 -17.35 -20.08 8.40
CA VAL A 24 -17.70 -18.65 8.49
C VAL A 24 -19.20 -18.47 8.65
N MET A 25 -19.98 -19.20 7.84
CA MET A 25 -21.44 -19.26 7.92
C MET A 25 -21.93 -20.62 7.41
N LYS A 26 -23.23 -20.92 7.53
CA LYS A 26 -23.78 -22.20 7.05
C LYS A 26 -23.45 -22.41 5.56
N GLY A 27 -22.70 -23.47 5.28
CA GLY A 27 -22.28 -23.86 3.94
C GLY A 27 -21.02 -23.17 3.40
N TRP A 28 -20.37 -22.30 4.17
CA TRP A 28 -19.20 -21.54 3.73
C TRP A 28 -18.03 -21.60 4.71
N TYR A 29 -16.84 -21.84 4.17
CA TYR A 29 -15.62 -22.10 4.92
C TYR A 29 -14.44 -21.29 4.39
N ILE A 30 -13.47 -21.04 5.27
CA ILE A 30 -12.16 -20.48 4.94
C ILE A 30 -11.06 -21.46 5.35
N SER A 31 -9.92 -21.38 4.67
CA SER A 31 -8.72 -22.07 5.09
C SER A 31 -8.16 -21.40 6.35
N ALA A 32 -7.66 -22.20 7.26
CA ALA A 32 -6.99 -21.75 8.48
C ALA A 32 -5.77 -22.63 8.76
N ASN A 33 -4.87 -22.16 9.60
CA ASN A 33 -3.76 -22.98 10.07
C ASN A 33 -4.21 -23.74 11.33
N PRO A 34 -4.04 -25.07 11.39
CA PRO A 34 -4.36 -25.86 12.58
C PRO A 34 -3.63 -25.42 13.85
N ALA A 35 -2.48 -24.77 13.71
CA ALA A 35 -1.72 -24.23 14.82
C ALA A 35 -2.29 -22.91 15.39
N ASP A 36 -3.24 -22.28 14.69
CA ASP A 36 -3.89 -21.06 15.15
C ASP A 36 -4.83 -21.37 16.33
N ASP A 37 -4.72 -20.59 17.40
CA ASP A 37 -5.57 -20.75 18.59
C ASP A 37 -7.07 -20.56 18.28
N GLN A 38 -7.91 -21.15 19.13
CA GLN A 38 -9.36 -20.88 19.10
C GLN A 38 -9.60 -19.41 19.46
N GLY A 39 -10.19 -18.66 18.52
CA GLY A 39 -10.39 -17.22 18.64
C GLY A 39 -9.37 -16.36 17.88
N ASP A 40 -8.40 -16.97 17.20
CA ASP A 40 -7.51 -16.21 16.31
C ASP A 40 -8.28 -15.65 15.10
N SER A 41 -8.22 -14.32 14.96
CA SER A 41 -8.87 -13.54 13.90
C SER A 41 -8.05 -13.43 12.61
N THR A 42 -6.77 -13.82 12.65
CA THR A 42 -5.81 -13.65 11.55
C THR A 42 -6.30 -14.30 10.26
N ALA A 43 -6.69 -15.57 10.32
CA ALA A 43 -7.21 -16.30 9.17
C ALA A 43 -8.46 -15.63 8.56
N TRP A 44 -9.34 -15.08 9.41
CA TRP A 44 -10.54 -14.38 8.97
C TRP A 44 -10.21 -13.05 8.31
N TYR A 45 -9.42 -12.20 8.95
CA TYR A 45 -9.09 -10.89 8.39
C TYR A 45 -8.27 -10.98 7.09
N ALA A 46 -7.36 -11.96 6.99
CA ALA A 46 -6.65 -12.24 5.74
C ALA A 46 -7.60 -12.71 4.62
N SER A 47 -8.65 -13.45 4.96
CA SER A 47 -9.61 -14.02 4.00
C SER A 47 -10.83 -13.14 3.74
N PHE A 48 -11.04 -12.06 4.49
CA PHE A 48 -12.29 -11.29 4.52
C PHE A 48 -12.76 -10.85 3.13
N TRP A 49 -11.91 -10.13 2.39
CA TRP A 49 -12.26 -9.64 1.06
C TRP A 49 -12.42 -10.76 0.04
N ALA A 50 -11.63 -11.83 0.15
CA ALA A 50 -11.76 -13.00 -0.71
C ALA A 50 -13.07 -13.75 -0.47
N PHE A 51 -13.48 -13.88 0.79
CA PHE A 51 -14.78 -14.42 1.18
C PHE A 51 -15.92 -13.59 0.60
N LEU A 52 -15.89 -12.26 0.78
CA LEU A 52 -16.92 -11.38 0.21
C LEU A 52 -16.99 -11.47 -1.32
N SER A 53 -15.83 -11.48 -1.99
CA SER A 53 -15.74 -11.59 -3.46
C SER A 53 -16.46 -12.84 -3.95
N GLY A 54 -16.16 -13.98 -3.35
CA GLY A 54 -16.75 -15.22 -3.81
C GLY A 54 -18.18 -15.45 -3.35
N TYR A 55 -18.57 -15.01 -2.14
CA TYR A 55 -19.97 -15.04 -1.69
C TYR A 55 -20.87 -14.18 -2.58
N LEU A 56 -20.49 -12.91 -2.80
CA LEU A 56 -21.26 -11.99 -3.64
C LEU A 56 -21.21 -12.40 -5.12
N GLY A 57 -20.05 -12.86 -5.60
CA GLY A 57 -19.87 -13.36 -6.96
C GLY A 57 -20.75 -14.58 -7.26
N LYS A 58 -20.82 -15.55 -6.34
CA LYS A 58 -21.69 -16.73 -6.51
C LYS A 58 -23.17 -16.36 -6.47
N ARG A 59 -23.56 -15.49 -5.54
CA ARG A 59 -24.97 -15.12 -5.33
C ARG A 59 -25.53 -14.16 -6.38
N PHE A 60 -24.71 -13.24 -6.87
CA PHE A 60 -25.17 -12.13 -7.71
C PHE A 60 -24.39 -11.99 -9.03
N GLY A 61 -23.33 -12.76 -9.26
CA GLY A 61 -22.46 -12.59 -10.42
C GLY A 61 -21.82 -11.21 -10.41
N LYS A 62 -22.05 -10.43 -11.47
CA LYS A 62 -21.62 -9.01 -11.54
C LYS A 62 -22.74 -8.02 -11.23
N ARG A 63 -23.91 -8.49 -10.77
CA ARG A 63 -25.14 -7.68 -10.54
C ARG A 63 -25.24 -7.19 -9.10
N TYR A 64 -24.14 -6.68 -8.57
CA TYR A 64 -24.06 -6.02 -7.28
C TYR A 64 -23.00 -4.92 -7.35
N CYS A 65 -22.97 -4.03 -6.35
CA CYS A 65 -21.88 -3.09 -6.14
C CYS A 65 -21.71 -2.84 -4.65
N LEU A 66 -20.46 -2.73 -4.17
CA LEU A 66 -20.21 -2.23 -2.83
C LEU A 66 -20.55 -0.73 -2.73
N ASN A 67 -20.78 -0.23 -1.52
CA ASN A 67 -20.99 1.20 -1.31
C ASN A 67 -19.73 2.03 -1.66
N PRO A 68 -19.87 3.35 -1.85
CA PRO A 68 -18.75 4.22 -2.22
C PRO A 68 -17.56 4.15 -1.25
N GLU A 69 -17.80 4.11 0.06
CA GLU A 69 -16.74 4.05 1.07
C GLU A 69 -15.92 2.77 0.98
N ALA A 70 -16.55 1.59 0.98
CA ALA A 70 -15.82 0.32 0.81
C ALA A 70 -15.10 0.24 -0.54
N SER A 71 -15.66 0.87 -1.58
CA SER A 71 -15.01 0.98 -2.89
C SER A 71 -13.70 1.77 -2.80
N LEU A 72 -13.70 2.93 -2.13
CA LEU A 72 -12.49 3.73 -1.92
C LEU A 72 -11.46 3.00 -1.05
N LEU A 73 -11.87 2.33 0.03
CA LEU A 73 -10.96 1.54 0.87
C LEU A 73 -10.25 0.44 0.05
N LEU A 74 -10.97 -0.22 -0.87
CA LEU A 74 -10.39 -1.23 -1.77
C LEU A 74 -9.46 -0.65 -2.84
N HIS A 75 -9.78 0.51 -3.40
CA HIS A 75 -8.93 1.18 -4.38
C HIS A 75 -7.63 1.66 -3.77
N THR A 76 -7.71 2.28 -2.59
CA THR A 76 -6.57 2.85 -1.85
C THR A 76 -5.73 1.81 -1.10
N GLY A 77 -6.07 0.53 -1.23
CA GLY A 77 -5.33 -0.57 -0.62
C GLY A 77 -5.35 -0.53 0.90
N HIS A 78 -6.43 -0.02 1.50
CA HIS A 78 -6.62 -0.02 2.94
C HIS A 78 -6.57 -1.46 3.47
N THR A 79 -5.81 -1.67 4.54
CA THR A 79 -5.52 -3.00 5.08
C THR A 79 -6.42 -3.39 6.25
N ALA A 80 -7.05 -2.43 6.94
CA ALA A 80 -7.98 -2.77 8.00
C ALA A 80 -9.31 -3.27 7.43
N VAL A 81 -9.89 -4.25 8.11
CA VAL A 81 -11.20 -4.80 7.75
C VAL A 81 -12.29 -3.96 8.41
N PRO A 82 -13.25 -3.40 7.64
CA PRO A 82 -14.34 -2.62 8.21
C PRO A 82 -15.32 -3.52 8.97
N ARG A 83 -15.90 -3.01 10.08
CA ARG A 83 -16.92 -3.73 10.87
C ARG A 83 -18.19 -4.03 10.08
N GLN A 84 -18.52 -3.20 9.10
CA GLN A 84 -19.63 -3.46 8.20
C GLN A 84 -19.27 -3.06 6.78
N VAL A 85 -19.55 -3.96 5.83
CA VAL A 85 -19.54 -3.65 4.41
C VAL A 85 -20.98 -3.60 3.92
N VAL A 86 -21.32 -2.57 3.16
CA VAL A 86 -22.63 -2.45 2.53
C VAL A 86 -22.50 -2.78 1.04
N ALA A 87 -23.40 -3.62 0.54
CA ALA A 87 -23.51 -3.92 -0.88
C ALA A 87 -24.94 -3.77 -1.35
N VAL A 88 -25.11 -3.15 -2.53
CA VAL A 88 -26.39 -3.06 -3.23
C VAL A 88 -26.50 -4.21 -4.22
N ALA A 89 -27.61 -4.95 -4.21
CA ALA A 89 -27.82 -6.09 -5.11
C ALA A 89 -29.27 -6.21 -5.60
N GLY A 90 -29.50 -6.97 -6.67
CA GLY A 90 -30.74 -6.93 -7.45
C GLY A 90 -32.00 -7.64 -6.91
N ARG A 91 -32.09 -7.98 -5.63
CA ARG A 91 -33.34 -8.52 -5.04
C ARG A 91 -34.09 -7.39 -4.30
N THR A 92 -35.18 -7.65 -3.57
CA THR A 92 -35.90 -6.62 -2.79
C THR A 92 -35.79 -6.93 -1.30
N GLY A 93 -35.39 -5.95 -0.48
CA GLY A 93 -35.30 -6.05 0.99
C GLY A 93 -33.89 -5.80 1.54
N ALA A 94 -33.75 -5.62 2.85
CA ALA A 94 -32.44 -5.54 3.50
C ALA A 94 -32.13 -6.87 4.20
N LYS A 95 -30.89 -7.35 4.07
CA LYS A 95 -30.42 -8.52 4.83
C LYS A 95 -29.03 -8.26 5.37
N THR A 96 -28.88 -8.33 6.69
CA THR A 96 -27.57 -8.32 7.35
C THR A 96 -27.10 -9.76 7.53
N LEU A 97 -25.86 -10.02 7.13
CA LEU A 97 -25.15 -11.26 7.42
C LEU A 97 -24.14 -10.95 8.52
N SER A 98 -24.34 -11.53 9.69
CA SER A 98 -23.31 -11.55 10.73
C SER A 98 -22.18 -12.47 10.28
N LEU A 99 -20.95 -11.99 10.40
CA LEU A 99 -19.73 -12.69 10.05
C LEU A 99 -18.82 -12.75 11.29
N PRO A 100 -17.77 -13.58 11.30
CA PRO A 100 -16.86 -13.69 12.43
C PRO A 100 -16.27 -12.34 12.87
N PHE A 101 -15.89 -12.26 14.15
CA PHE A 101 -15.18 -11.12 14.76
C PHE A 101 -15.89 -9.77 14.61
N ASP A 102 -17.19 -9.75 14.90
CA ASP A 102 -18.07 -8.57 14.88
C ASP A 102 -18.07 -7.82 13.53
N THR A 103 -17.79 -8.54 12.45
CA THR A 103 -17.92 -8.01 11.09
C THR A 103 -19.27 -8.38 10.50
N SER A 104 -19.75 -7.60 9.53
CA SER A 104 -21.05 -7.85 8.90
C SER A 104 -21.08 -7.43 7.43
N LEU A 105 -21.93 -8.09 6.65
CA LEU A 105 -22.28 -7.68 5.30
C LEU A 105 -23.75 -7.29 5.26
N LEU A 106 -24.03 -6.00 5.08
CA LEU A 106 -25.37 -5.48 4.86
C LEU A 106 -25.69 -5.51 3.36
N LEU A 107 -26.63 -6.34 2.96
CA LEU A 107 -27.16 -6.41 1.61
C LEU A 107 -28.39 -5.53 1.51
N TYR A 108 -28.25 -4.36 0.88
CA TYR A 108 -29.37 -3.54 0.47
C TYR A 108 -29.87 -4.02 -0.89
N GLN A 109 -31.03 -4.65 -0.93
CA GLN A 109 -31.51 -5.25 -2.15
C GLN A 109 -32.45 -4.26 -2.85
N ASP A 110 -31.90 -3.59 -3.85
CA ASP A 110 -32.60 -2.71 -4.79
C ASP A 110 -31.84 -2.71 -6.12
N ALA A 111 -32.39 -3.41 -7.12
CA ALA A 111 -31.78 -3.53 -8.44
C ALA A 111 -31.58 -2.17 -9.14
N LYS A 112 -32.46 -1.19 -8.87
CA LYS A 112 -32.39 0.13 -9.50
C LYS A 112 -31.20 0.95 -8.97
N ARG A 113 -30.76 0.65 -7.75
CA ARG A 113 -29.61 1.31 -7.11
C ARG A 113 -28.26 0.66 -7.44
N VAL A 114 -28.25 -0.46 -8.16
CA VAL A 114 -26.98 -1.03 -8.63
C VAL A 114 -26.48 -0.14 -9.78
N PRO A 115 -25.36 0.59 -9.60
CA PRO A 115 -24.92 1.60 -10.56
C PRO A 115 -24.47 0.98 -11.87
N ARG A 116 -24.74 1.61 -13.01
CA ARG A 116 -24.32 1.05 -14.31
C ARG A 116 -22.80 0.97 -14.45
N SER A 117 -22.11 2.02 -14.00
CA SER A 117 -20.66 2.10 -13.98
C SER A 117 -20.10 1.37 -12.76
N ARG A 118 -19.30 0.34 -13.00
CA ARG A 118 -18.67 -0.51 -11.97
C ARG A 118 -17.36 -1.05 -12.53
N VAL A 119 -16.39 -1.23 -11.65
CA VAL A 119 -15.11 -1.86 -11.96
C VAL A 119 -14.86 -3.04 -11.03
N ALA A 120 -14.06 -4.00 -11.48
CA ALA A 120 -13.66 -5.14 -10.67
C ALA A 120 -12.40 -4.80 -9.86
N ARG A 121 -12.43 -4.98 -8.54
CA ARG A 121 -11.28 -4.83 -7.65
C ARG A 121 -11.23 -6.00 -6.67
N ARG A 122 -10.13 -6.77 -6.67
CA ARG A 122 -10.01 -8.01 -5.87
C ARG A 122 -11.21 -8.97 -6.04
N GLY A 123 -11.72 -9.08 -7.27
CA GLY A 123 -12.90 -9.89 -7.59
C GLY A 123 -14.24 -9.32 -7.10
N LEU A 124 -14.27 -8.13 -6.52
CA LEU A 124 -15.47 -7.42 -6.07
C LEU A 124 -15.93 -6.41 -7.11
N GLN A 125 -17.25 -6.21 -7.26
CA GLN A 125 -17.81 -5.11 -8.03
C GLN A 125 -17.88 -3.84 -7.16
N VAL A 126 -17.19 -2.79 -7.58
CA VAL A 126 -17.04 -1.54 -6.83
C VAL A 126 -17.25 -0.33 -7.75
N TRP A 127 -17.49 0.83 -7.14
CA TRP A 127 -17.53 2.10 -7.87
C TRP A 127 -16.14 2.47 -8.41
N PRO A 128 -16.05 3.13 -9.58
CA PRO A 128 -14.83 3.82 -9.99
C PRO A 128 -14.42 4.88 -8.97
N VAL A 129 -13.13 5.19 -8.87
CA VAL A 129 -12.59 6.10 -7.84
C VAL A 129 -13.27 7.47 -7.88
N ALA A 130 -13.36 8.09 -9.07
CA ALA A 130 -13.95 9.42 -9.22
C ALA A 130 -15.44 9.45 -8.80
N GLU A 131 -16.24 8.51 -9.31
CA GLU A 131 -17.66 8.39 -8.93
C GLU A 131 -17.82 8.15 -7.42
N ALA A 132 -17.01 7.26 -6.84
CA ALA A 132 -17.04 6.99 -5.42
C ALA A 132 -16.71 8.24 -4.58
N MET A 133 -15.72 9.04 -5.00
CA MET A 133 -15.36 10.32 -4.37
C MET A 133 -16.51 11.33 -4.39
N CYS A 134 -17.32 11.35 -5.46
CA CYS A 134 -18.51 12.19 -5.53
C CYS A 134 -19.61 11.75 -4.54
N LEU A 135 -19.71 10.44 -4.28
CA LEU A 135 -20.80 9.83 -3.52
C LEU A 135 -20.52 9.63 -2.02
N VAL A 136 -19.26 9.60 -1.58
CA VAL A 136 -18.93 9.49 -0.14
C VAL A 136 -19.32 10.75 0.64
N GLY A 137 -19.72 10.57 1.89
CA GLY A 137 -20.04 11.68 2.79
C GLY A 137 -18.80 12.41 3.34
N PRO A 138 -18.98 13.51 4.07
CA PRO A 138 -17.87 14.22 4.74
C PRO A 138 -17.19 13.35 5.82
N SER A 139 -17.92 12.42 6.46
CA SER A 139 -17.38 11.50 7.46
C SER A 139 -16.18 10.71 6.94
N PHE A 140 -16.17 10.31 5.66
CA PHE A 140 -15.05 9.57 5.06
C PHE A 140 -13.72 10.34 5.12
N PHE A 141 -13.75 11.67 4.97
CA PHE A 141 -12.55 12.52 5.02
C PHE A 141 -12.05 12.74 6.45
N ILE A 142 -12.92 12.53 7.45
CA ILE A 142 -12.63 12.67 8.88
C ILE A 142 -12.11 11.33 9.42
N GLU A 143 -12.80 10.23 9.12
CA GLU A 143 -12.49 8.89 9.61
C GLU A 143 -11.32 8.24 8.84
N HIS A 144 -11.18 8.56 7.56
CA HIS A 144 -10.18 7.99 6.66
C HIS A 144 -9.43 9.08 5.86
N PRO A 145 -8.79 10.07 6.51
CA PRO A 145 -8.17 11.21 5.84
C PRO A 145 -7.08 10.77 4.85
N ARG A 146 -6.24 9.79 5.22
CA ARG A 146 -5.20 9.26 4.33
C ARG A 146 -5.79 8.62 3.08
N GLU A 147 -6.82 7.80 3.23
CA GLU A 147 -7.50 7.17 2.11
C GLU A 147 -8.17 8.20 1.20
N ALA A 148 -8.74 9.26 1.76
CA ALA A 148 -9.27 10.38 0.98
C ALA A 148 -8.17 11.12 0.20
N GLU A 149 -7.02 11.43 0.81
CA GLU A 149 -5.88 12.03 0.11
C GLU A 149 -5.36 11.13 -1.02
N ILE A 150 -5.20 9.83 -0.77
CA ILE A 150 -4.77 8.85 -1.79
C ILE A 150 -5.80 8.77 -2.92
N ALA A 151 -7.10 8.69 -2.62
CA ALA A 151 -8.14 8.63 -3.62
C ALA A 151 -8.20 9.89 -4.49
N LEU A 152 -8.04 11.08 -3.90
CA LEU A 152 -7.90 12.34 -4.64
C LEU A 152 -6.68 12.32 -5.56
N ALA A 153 -5.53 11.85 -5.07
CA ALA A 153 -4.33 11.74 -5.88
C ALA A 153 -4.49 10.75 -7.05
N MET A 154 -5.30 9.70 -6.88
CA MET A 154 -5.61 8.73 -7.94
C MET A 154 -6.48 9.32 -9.07
N VAL A 155 -7.28 10.36 -8.80
CA VAL A 155 -8.07 11.06 -9.83
C VAL A 155 -7.13 11.91 -10.69
N ARG A 156 -7.04 11.59 -11.99
CA ARG A 156 -6.07 12.19 -12.90
C ARG A 156 -6.49 13.59 -13.33
N ASP A 157 -7.75 13.75 -13.72
CA ASP A 157 -8.31 15.00 -14.22
C ASP A 157 -9.64 15.32 -13.52
N PRO A 158 -9.89 16.58 -13.11
CA PRO A 158 -11.17 16.96 -12.49
C PRO A 158 -12.40 16.70 -13.38
N SER A 159 -12.24 16.57 -14.70
CA SER A 159 -13.32 16.12 -15.61
C SER A 159 -13.91 14.77 -15.23
N GLU A 160 -13.11 13.87 -14.64
CA GLU A 160 -13.60 12.56 -14.18
C GLU A 160 -14.62 12.72 -13.03
N LEU A 161 -14.44 13.71 -12.17
CA LEU A 161 -15.39 14.06 -11.11
C LEU A 161 -16.58 14.81 -11.68
N LEU A 162 -16.33 15.77 -12.57
CA LEU A 162 -17.36 16.62 -13.18
C LEU A 162 -18.42 15.80 -13.94
N ALA A 163 -18.04 14.70 -14.59
CA ALA A 163 -19.00 13.81 -15.25
C ALA A 163 -20.11 13.37 -14.29
N THR A 164 -19.76 12.93 -13.09
CA THR A 164 -20.73 12.52 -12.07
C THR A 164 -21.42 13.71 -11.40
N LEU A 165 -20.67 14.78 -11.11
CA LEU A 165 -21.20 15.95 -10.41
C LEU A 165 -22.26 16.69 -11.22
N LEU A 166 -22.07 16.80 -12.54
CA LEU A 166 -22.99 17.54 -13.42
C LEU A 166 -24.27 16.76 -13.72
N GLU A 167 -24.19 15.43 -13.82
CA GLU A 167 -25.34 14.55 -14.12
C GLU A 167 -26.24 14.27 -12.91
N GLY A 168 -25.69 14.31 -11.69
CA GLY A 168 -26.39 13.89 -10.49
C GLY A 168 -27.26 14.98 -9.86
N ASP A 169 -28.50 14.63 -9.51
CA ASP A 169 -29.34 15.47 -8.66
C ASP A 169 -28.73 15.61 -7.25
N GLY A 170 -28.73 16.82 -6.70
CA GLY A 170 -28.26 17.07 -5.33
C GLY A 170 -26.75 17.04 -5.12
N MET A 171 -25.93 17.07 -6.18
CA MET A 171 -24.47 17.01 -6.10
C MET A 171 -23.78 18.31 -5.64
N ARG A 172 -24.54 19.36 -5.33
CA ARG A 172 -24.00 20.67 -4.90
C ARG A 172 -23.05 20.55 -3.70
N SER A 173 -23.44 19.82 -2.66
CA SER A 173 -22.61 19.62 -1.48
C SER A 173 -21.38 18.77 -1.78
N ALA A 174 -21.47 17.80 -2.70
CA ALA A 174 -20.34 17.02 -3.15
C ALA A 174 -19.34 17.85 -3.95
N ALA A 175 -19.81 18.73 -4.83
CA ALA A 175 -18.97 19.65 -5.60
C ALA A 175 -18.23 20.64 -4.68
N ALA A 176 -18.93 21.25 -3.72
CA ALA A 176 -18.32 22.12 -2.70
C ALA A 176 -17.24 21.39 -1.91
N ARG A 177 -17.55 20.19 -1.42
CA ARG A 177 -16.63 19.32 -0.68
C ARG A 177 -15.39 18.95 -1.48
N LEU A 178 -15.55 18.48 -2.71
CA LEU A 178 -14.42 18.05 -3.55
C LEU A 178 -13.56 19.23 -4.00
N ALA A 179 -14.15 20.39 -4.28
CA ALA A 179 -13.39 21.60 -4.54
C ALA A 179 -12.54 22.01 -3.33
N GLY A 180 -13.13 22.00 -2.12
CA GLY A 180 -12.39 22.30 -0.89
C GLY A 180 -11.30 21.27 -0.58
N ALA A 181 -11.58 19.99 -0.80
CA ALA A 181 -10.62 18.91 -0.63
C ALA A 181 -9.44 19.02 -1.61
N LEU A 182 -9.70 19.34 -2.89
CA LEU A 182 -8.65 19.58 -3.89
C LEU A 182 -7.80 20.80 -3.54
N GLN A 183 -8.40 21.88 -3.05
CA GLN A 183 -7.68 23.05 -2.58
C GLN A 183 -6.77 22.70 -1.39
N PHE A 184 -7.28 21.91 -0.43
CA PHE A 184 -6.52 21.46 0.74
C PHE A 184 -5.27 20.65 0.36
N VAL A 185 -5.37 19.73 -0.60
CA VAL A 185 -4.22 18.93 -1.08
C VAL A 185 -3.34 19.65 -2.12
N GLY A 186 -3.46 20.98 -2.24
CA GLY A 186 -2.63 21.80 -3.11
C GLY A 186 -2.97 21.75 -4.62
N ARG A 187 -4.15 21.23 -4.99
CA ARG A 187 -4.66 21.17 -6.37
C ARG A 187 -5.65 22.31 -6.68
N SER A 188 -5.25 23.55 -6.38
CA SER A 188 -6.14 24.73 -6.49
C SER A 188 -6.68 24.98 -7.89
N SER A 189 -5.93 24.67 -8.96
CA SER A 189 -6.41 24.77 -10.34
C SER A 189 -7.60 23.85 -10.61
N ASP A 190 -7.52 22.62 -10.10
CA ASP A 190 -8.56 21.61 -10.29
C ASP A 190 -9.79 21.94 -9.46
N ALA A 191 -9.59 22.45 -8.23
CA ALA A 191 -10.66 22.98 -7.40
C ALA A 191 -11.42 24.11 -8.10
N GLN A 192 -10.70 25.10 -8.67
CA GLN A 192 -11.30 26.21 -9.38
C GLN A 192 -12.08 25.74 -10.61
N ARG A 193 -11.56 24.75 -11.33
CA ARG A 193 -12.25 24.17 -12.48
C ARG A 193 -13.55 23.49 -12.06
N ILE A 194 -13.57 22.74 -10.95
CA ILE A 194 -14.82 22.18 -10.41
C ILE A 194 -15.83 23.29 -10.10
N VAL A 195 -15.41 24.36 -9.42
CA VAL A 195 -16.30 25.48 -9.08
C VAL A 195 -16.87 26.14 -10.34
N THR A 196 -16.03 26.46 -11.30
CA THR A 196 -16.43 27.14 -12.55
C THR A 196 -17.37 26.28 -13.38
N ASP A 197 -16.98 25.04 -13.69
CA ASP A 197 -17.73 24.18 -14.60
C ASP A 197 -19.06 23.73 -13.97
N PHE A 198 -19.07 23.44 -12.66
CA PHE A 198 -20.30 23.11 -11.95
C PHE A 198 -21.28 24.29 -11.91
N SER A 199 -20.78 25.51 -11.62
CA SER A 199 -21.62 26.71 -11.52
C SER A 199 -22.13 27.21 -12.88
N ALA A 200 -21.58 26.73 -13.99
CA ALA A 200 -22.08 27.04 -15.33
C ALA A 200 -23.40 26.30 -15.65
N VAL A 201 -23.63 25.15 -15.02
CA VAL A 201 -24.83 24.30 -15.23
C VAL A 201 -25.80 24.41 -14.04
N HIS A 202 -25.26 24.50 -12.84
CA HIS A 202 -25.99 24.50 -11.57
C HIS A 202 -25.77 25.80 -10.79
N SER A 203 -26.36 25.92 -9.60
CA SER A 203 -26.11 27.07 -8.72
C SER A 203 -24.66 27.12 -8.25
N SER A 204 -24.18 28.34 -7.96
CA SER A 204 -22.82 28.55 -7.48
C SER A 204 -22.51 27.77 -6.20
N VAL A 205 -21.27 27.27 -6.15
CA VAL A 205 -20.73 26.50 -5.03
C VAL A 205 -19.54 27.20 -4.42
N ARG A 206 -19.45 27.16 -3.09
CA ARG A 206 -18.29 27.62 -2.33
C ARG A 206 -17.49 26.39 -1.89
N PRO A 207 -16.17 26.33 -2.14
CA PRO A 207 -15.33 25.26 -1.62
C PRO A 207 -15.41 25.15 -0.10
N GLU A 208 -15.52 23.93 0.40
CA GLU A 208 -15.54 23.61 1.83
C GLU A 208 -14.59 22.43 2.10
N ASN A 209 -13.59 22.64 2.95
CA ASN A 209 -12.62 21.61 3.28
C ASN A 209 -13.25 20.55 4.21
N PRO A 210 -13.36 19.26 3.79
CA PRO A 210 -13.93 18.21 4.62
C PRO A 210 -12.94 17.55 5.58
N PHE A 211 -11.64 17.85 5.47
CA PHE A 211 -10.62 17.23 6.30
C PHE A 211 -10.60 17.84 7.71
N ALA A 212 -10.41 16.99 8.73
CA ALA A 212 -10.19 17.42 10.12
C ALA A 212 -8.69 17.52 10.49
N ILE A 213 -7.79 17.26 9.53
CA ILE A 213 -6.34 17.38 9.70
C ILE A 213 -5.87 18.77 9.29
N GLU A 214 -4.84 19.29 9.96
CA GLU A 214 -4.35 20.67 9.75
C GLU A 214 -3.63 20.87 8.42
N ALA A 215 -2.90 19.85 7.97
CA ALA A 215 -2.13 19.89 6.73
C ALA A 215 -2.17 18.53 6.02
N PRO A 216 -2.13 18.52 4.67
CA PRO A 216 -2.09 17.28 3.91
C PRO A 216 -0.81 16.48 4.23
N SER A 217 -0.95 15.16 4.34
CA SER A 217 0.19 14.26 4.53
C SER A 217 0.90 13.94 3.21
N LEU A 218 0.26 14.24 2.09
CA LEU A 218 0.80 14.02 0.75
C LEU A 218 1.11 15.33 0.04
N ALA A 219 2.35 15.48 -0.40
CA ALA A 219 2.72 16.52 -1.33
C ALA A 219 2.08 16.27 -2.72
N PRO A 220 1.72 17.35 -3.46
CA PRO A 220 1.24 17.24 -4.83
C PRO A 220 2.19 16.41 -5.70
N SER A 221 1.68 15.35 -6.33
CA SER A 221 2.50 14.51 -7.19
C SER A 221 1.72 13.86 -8.33
N ARG A 222 2.45 13.41 -9.35
CA ARG A 222 1.90 12.61 -10.46
C ARG A 222 1.82 11.11 -10.15
N GLU A 223 2.25 10.70 -8.95
CA GLU A 223 2.14 9.30 -8.52
C GLU A 223 0.66 8.92 -8.38
N ARG A 224 0.33 7.68 -8.76
CA ARG A 224 -1.03 7.15 -8.78
C ARG A 224 -1.14 5.79 -8.12
N SER A 225 -0.01 5.13 -7.85
CA SER A 225 0.03 3.90 -7.09
C SER A 225 -0.44 4.17 -5.66
N PRO A 226 -1.58 3.59 -5.23
CA PRO A 226 -2.08 3.81 -3.87
C PRO A 226 -1.09 3.32 -2.81
N TYR A 227 -0.26 2.33 -3.13
CA TYR A 227 0.74 1.79 -2.22
C TYR A 227 1.92 2.75 -2.02
N VAL A 228 2.42 3.37 -3.10
CA VAL A 228 3.49 4.38 -3.00
C VAL A 228 2.99 5.60 -2.22
N LEU A 229 1.78 6.08 -2.54
CA LEU A 229 1.17 7.20 -1.83
C LEU A 229 0.96 6.87 -0.35
N ARG A 230 0.49 5.65 -0.02
CA ARG A 230 0.35 5.22 1.37
C ARG A 230 1.68 5.24 2.12
N LEU A 231 2.74 4.69 1.53
CA LEU A 231 4.07 4.70 2.15
C LEU A 231 4.56 6.13 2.40
N ARG A 232 4.37 7.03 1.43
CA ARG A 232 4.73 8.46 1.59
C ARG A 232 3.94 9.13 2.71
N SER A 233 2.62 8.94 2.76
CA SER A 233 1.76 9.49 3.82
C SER A 233 2.13 8.93 5.20
N MET A 234 2.40 7.63 5.31
CA MET A 234 2.85 7.01 6.56
C MET A 234 4.19 7.55 7.02
N TRP A 235 5.15 7.66 6.10
CA TRP A 235 6.45 8.25 6.41
C TRP A 235 6.34 9.71 6.84
N ALA A 236 5.52 10.52 6.16
CA ALA A 236 5.29 11.92 6.56
C ALA A 236 4.79 12.03 8.01
N GLY A 237 3.89 11.13 8.43
CA GLY A 237 3.37 11.10 9.80
C GLY A 237 4.34 10.55 10.86
N TRP A 238 5.34 9.75 10.47
CA TRP A 238 6.28 9.12 11.39
C TRP A 238 7.66 9.77 11.43
N ARG A 239 8.01 10.54 10.40
CA ARG A 239 9.35 11.08 10.18
C ARG A 239 9.93 11.74 11.44
N GLU A 240 9.20 12.68 12.04
CA GLU A 240 9.70 13.42 13.20
C GLU A 240 9.86 12.53 14.44
N ALA A 241 8.91 11.60 14.67
CA ALA A 241 9.02 10.64 15.76
C ALA A 241 10.21 9.69 15.58
N VAL A 242 10.50 9.30 14.35
CA VAL A 242 11.68 8.49 14.01
C VAL A 242 12.95 9.30 14.24
N ILE A 243 13.06 10.51 13.69
CA ILE A 243 14.23 11.40 13.86
C ILE A 243 14.51 11.66 15.35
N ALA A 244 13.47 11.88 16.16
CA ALA A 244 13.60 12.11 17.59
C ALA A 244 14.21 10.93 18.36
N GLN A 245 14.15 9.71 17.81
CA GLN A 245 14.77 8.51 18.40
C GLN A 245 16.19 8.24 17.88
N PHE A 246 16.61 8.88 16.79
CA PHE A 246 17.97 8.69 16.29
C PHE A 246 18.99 9.30 17.25
N PRO A 247 20.11 8.59 17.52
CA PRO A 247 21.20 9.20 18.27
C PRO A 247 21.72 10.42 17.51
N ALA A 248 22.28 11.38 18.24
CA ALA A 248 22.99 12.49 17.63
C ALA A 248 24.05 11.95 16.66
N PRO A 249 24.20 12.55 15.46
CA PRO A 249 25.19 12.08 14.50
C PRO A 249 26.57 12.07 15.17
N PRO A 250 27.37 10.99 15.03
CA PRO A 250 28.64 10.84 15.73
C PRO A 250 29.71 11.87 15.33
N GLY A 251 29.40 12.75 14.38
CA GLY A 251 30.31 13.77 13.87
C GLY A 251 31.41 13.18 13.00
N ILE A 252 32.38 14.02 12.64
CA ILE A 252 33.56 13.61 11.90
C ILE A 252 34.56 13.00 12.90
N PRO A 253 35.12 11.79 12.65
CA PRO A 253 36.11 11.19 13.54
C PRO A 253 37.33 12.10 13.73
N VAL A 254 37.75 12.30 14.99
CA VAL A 254 38.95 13.10 15.32
C VAL A 254 40.22 12.49 14.72
N ASN A 255 40.26 11.16 14.61
CA ASN A 255 41.36 10.43 14.00
C ASN A 255 40.83 9.56 12.85
N ALA A 256 40.96 10.09 11.64
CA ALA A 256 40.58 9.40 10.40
C ALA A 256 41.28 8.03 10.26
N GLY A 257 42.55 7.91 10.67
CA GLY A 257 43.29 6.64 10.59
C GLY A 257 42.69 5.55 11.48
N SER A 258 42.33 5.88 12.72
CA SER A 258 41.68 4.93 13.63
C SER A 258 40.28 4.52 13.16
N TYR A 259 39.55 5.44 12.53
CA TYR A 259 38.24 5.16 11.96
C TYR A 259 38.36 4.25 10.74
N LEU A 260 39.28 4.54 9.82
CA LEU A 260 39.54 3.70 8.66
C LEU A 260 40.00 2.29 9.07
N ALA A 261 40.81 2.17 10.13
CA ALA A 261 41.18 0.86 10.69
C ALA A 261 39.96 0.07 11.18
N GLN A 262 39.00 0.71 11.88
CA GLN A 262 37.75 0.06 12.30
C GLN A 262 36.86 -0.33 11.12
N VAL A 263 36.83 0.49 10.05
CA VAL A 263 36.10 0.16 8.81
C VAL A 263 36.73 -1.04 8.12
N GLN A 264 38.06 -1.11 8.05
CA GLN A 264 38.79 -2.25 7.52
C GLN A 264 38.58 -3.52 8.34
N GLU A 265 38.53 -3.43 9.67
CA GLU A 265 38.26 -4.58 10.56
C GLU A 265 36.86 -5.18 10.31
N ARG A 266 35.89 -4.35 9.92
CA ARG A 266 34.51 -4.78 9.61
C ARG A 266 34.30 -5.24 8.18
N TYR A 267 35.31 -5.14 7.32
CA TYR A 267 35.22 -5.46 5.89
C TYR A 267 34.66 -6.88 5.65
N VAL A 268 35.15 -7.88 6.38
CA VAL A 268 34.74 -9.28 6.15
C VAL A 268 33.25 -9.45 6.39
N ALA A 269 32.73 -8.92 7.50
CA ALA A 269 31.31 -8.96 7.83
C ALA A 269 30.46 -8.13 6.85
N ASP A 270 30.94 -6.97 6.42
CA ASP A 270 30.25 -6.12 5.42
C ASP A 270 30.15 -6.83 4.06
N ALA A 271 31.25 -7.38 3.57
CA ALA A 271 31.30 -8.13 2.31
C ALA A 271 30.43 -9.39 2.38
N TYR A 272 30.46 -10.13 3.49
CA TYR A 272 29.64 -11.32 3.67
C TYR A 272 28.14 -10.99 3.59
N ASN A 273 27.69 -9.99 4.35
CA ASN A 273 26.28 -9.61 4.38
C ASN A 273 25.79 -9.08 3.03
N SER A 274 26.56 -8.19 2.39
CA SER A 274 26.22 -7.62 1.09
C SER A 274 26.14 -8.67 -0.01
N LEU A 275 27.14 -9.56 -0.11
CA LEU A 275 27.17 -10.60 -1.14
C LEU A 275 26.09 -11.67 -0.89
N SER A 276 25.80 -12.00 0.37
CA SER A 276 24.75 -12.96 0.71
C SER A 276 23.35 -12.45 0.38
N ILE A 277 23.07 -11.15 0.58
CA ILE A 277 21.77 -10.53 0.20
C ILE A 277 21.54 -10.61 -1.31
N GLU A 278 22.60 -10.47 -2.11
CA GLU A 278 22.57 -10.60 -3.57
C GLU A 278 22.55 -12.07 -4.05
N GLY A 279 22.53 -13.03 -3.12
CA GLY A 279 22.37 -14.46 -3.38
C GLY A 279 23.66 -15.22 -3.70
N TYR A 280 24.84 -14.63 -3.47
CA TYR A 280 26.12 -15.32 -3.62
C TYR A 280 26.40 -16.25 -2.44
N GLN A 281 26.97 -17.44 -2.69
CA GLN A 281 27.35 -18.38 -1.63
C GLN A 281 28.80 -18.16 -1.21
N VAL A 282 29.02 -17.09 -0.45
CA VAL A 282 30.34 -16.71 0.08
C VAL A 282 30.55 -17.20 1.52
N THR A 283 31.80 -17.47 1.88
CA THR A 283 32.21 -17.78 3.26
C THR A 283 33.24 -16.74 3.72
N ASP A 284 33.37 -16.52 5.03
CA ASP A 284 34.39 -15.61 5.58
C ASP A 284 35.80 -15.98 5.08
N ALA A 285 36.11 -17.29 5.03
CA ALA A 285 37.39 -17.79 4.52
C ALA A 285 37.63 -17.43 3.04
N LEU A 286 36.60 -17.47 2.19
CA LEU A 286 36.69 -17.07 0.79
C LEU A 286 36.92 -15.55 0.66
N ILE A 287 36.19 -14.75 1.45
CA ILE A 287 36.32 -13.28 1.46
C ILE A 287 37.71 -12.86 1.92
N GLU A 288 38.23 -13.49 2.98
CA GLU A 288 39.59 -13.26 3.45
C GLU A 288 40.65 -13.68 2.41
N ALA A 289 40.50 -14.85 1.78
CA ALA A 289 41.43 -15.32 0.75
C ALA A 289 41.47 -14.35 -0.45
N VAL A 290 40.32 -13.81 -0.85
CA VAL A 290 40.23 -12.78 -1.89
C VAL A 290 40.89 -11.48 -1.45
N ALA A 291 40.68 -11.05 -0.20
CA ALA A 291 41.28 -9.83 0.35
C ALA A 291 42.81 -9.92 0.49
N ARG A 292 43.34 -11.12 0.79
CA ARG A 292 44.79 -11.41 0.85
C ARG A 292 45.43 -11.59 -0.52
N GLY A 293 44.63 -11.82 -1.57
CA GLY A 293 45.11 -12.12 -2.91
C GLY A 293 45.50 -13.59 -3.12
N ASP A 294 45.13 -14.47 -2.19
CA ASP A 294 45.45 -15.90 -2.20
C ASP A 294 44.48 -16.73 -3.07
N TRP A 295 43.48 -16.09 -3.67
CA TRP A 295 42.50 -16.77 -4.51
C TRP A 295 43.06 -17.13 -5.90
N ASN A 296 42.99 -18.42 -6.24
CA ASN A 296 43.39 -18.96 -7.55
C ASN A 296 42.16 -19.49 -8.33
N PRO A 297 41.77 -18.87 -9.46
CA PRO A 297 40.65 -19.31 -10.29
C PRO A 297 40.86 -20.66 -10.98
N GLU A 298 42.09 -21.18 -11.05
CA GLU A 298 42.42 -22.46 -11.71
C GLU A 298 42.65 -23.63 -10.73
N GLY A 299 42.26 -23.46 -9.46
CA GLY A 299 42.40 -24.48 -8.42
C GLY A 299 41.27 -25.51 -8.32
N ASP A 300 41.06 -26.06 -7.12
CA ASP A 300 40.10 -27.14 -6.80
C ASP A 300 38.61 -26.79 -7.08
N ASP A 301 37.72 -27.78 -7.12
CA ASP A 301 36.25 -27.66 -7.25
C ASP A 301 35.61 -26.67 -6.26
N GLU A 302 36.16 -26.58 -5.05
CA GLU A 302 35.70 -25.61 -4.05
C GLU A 302 36.13 -24.16 -4.40
N GLN A 303 37.23 -24.00 -5.14
CA GLN A 303 37.75 -22.74 -5.68
C GLN A 303 37.14 -22.39 -7.06
N ARG A 304 36.51 -23.36 -7.75
CA ARG A 304 35.76 -23.22 -9.02
C ARG A 304 34.38 -22.59 -8.91
N ARG A 305 33.94 -22.12 -7.73
CA ARG A 305 32.80 -21.18 -7.61
C ARG A 305 33.18 -19.79 -8.15
N ALA A 306 33.61 -19.75 -9.40
CA ALA A 306 34.24 -18.60 -10.05
C ALA A 306 33.33 -17.36 -10.02
N ARG A 307 32.01 -17.54 -10.08
CA ARG A 307 31.04 -16.44 -10.00
C ARG A 307 31.05 -15.75 -8.63
N ASP A 308 31.02 -16.52 -7.54
CA ASP A 308 30.92 -15.99 -6.18
C ASP A 308 32.26 -15.36 -5.75
N ALA A 309 33.36 -15.99 -6.14
CA ALA A 309 34.70 -15.45 -5.89
C ALA A 309 35.00 -14.19 -6.71
N LEU A 310 34.53 -14.10 -7.96
CA LEU A 310 34.62 -12.88 -8.76
C LEU A 310 33.77 -11.75 -8.17
N ALA A 311 32.58 -12.05 -7.63
CA ALA A 311 31.76 -11.08 -6.93
C ALA A 311 32.44 -10.57 -5.66
N ALA A 312 33.01 -11.47 -4.85
CA ALA A 312 33.81 -11.10 -3.67
C ALA A 312 35.02 -10.23 -4.05
N ARG A 313 35.70 -10.55 -5.16
CA ARG A 313 36.85 -9.77 -5.66
C ARG A 313 36.43 -8.39 -6.15
N GLY A 314 35.32 -8.30 -6.89
CA GLY A 314 34.75 -7.03 -7.31
C GLY A 314 34.37 -6.15 -6.12
N TYR A 315 33.77 -6.75 -5.10
CA TYR A 315 33.42 -6.06 -3.85
C TYR A 315 34.68 -5.55 -3.12
N TYR A 316 35.72 -6.38 -3.00
CA TYR A 316 37.01 -5.97 -2.42
C TYR A 316 37.65 -4.79 -3.17
N GLN A 317 37.65 -4.84 -4.51
CA GLN A 317 38.20 -3.76 -5.33
C GLN A 317 37.41 -2.46 -5.18
N ALA A 318 36.08 -2.54 -5.11
CA ALA A 318 35.23 -1.39 -4.84
C ALA A 318 35.50 -0.80 -3.45
N PHE A 319 35.60 -1.64 -2.42
CA PHE A 319 35.95 -1.24 -1.06
C PHE A 319 37.31 -0.50 -1.01
N ARG A 320 38.34 -1.08 -1.65
CA ARG A 320 39.68 -0.49 -1.78
C ARG A 320 39.69 0.86 -2.51
N ALA A 321 38.82 1.06 -3.48
CA ALA A 321 38.74 2.29 -4.26
C ALA A 321 38.19 3.47 -3.44
N VAL A 322 37.39 3.19 -2.42
CA VAL A 322 36.79 4.19 -1.51
C VAL A 322 37.68 4.42 -0.27
N ASP A 323 38.45 3.42 0.15
CA ASP A 323 39.37 3.47 1.30
C ASP A 323 40.68 4.23 1.02
N LEU A 324 41.13 4.29 -0.24
CA LEU A 324 42.30 5.08 -0.61
C LEU A 324 41.98 6.59 -0.50
N PRO A 325 42.75 7.37 0.30
CA PRO A 325 42.64 8.81 0.28
C PRO A 325 43.09 9.29 -1.10
N ARG A 326 42.13 9.49 -2.01
CA ARG A 326 42.37 10.39 -3.12
C ARG A 326 42.64 11.73 -2.47
N GLU A 327 43.82 12.31 -2.71
CA GLU A 327 44.02 13.73 -2.51
C GLU A 327 42.75 14.42 -3.00
N PHE A 328 42.02 15.08 -2.10
CA PHE A 328 40.96 16.00 -2.48
C PHE A 328 41.64 17.15 -3.23
N ARG A 329 41.98 16.95 -4.51
CA ARG A 329 42.09 18.06 -5.44
C ARG A 329 40.70 18.67 -5.47
N PRO A 330 40.55 19.99 -5.22
CA PRO A 330 39.30 20.65 -5.48
C PRO A 330 39.10 20.61 -7.00
N LEU A 331 38.38 19.60 -7.48
CA LEU A 331 37.81 19.61 -8.81
C LEU A 331 36.75 20.71 -8.78
N GLY A 332 37.13 21.86 -9.32
CA GLY A 332 36.20 22.93 -9.64
C GLY A 332 35.00 22.34 -10.39
N TYR A 333 33.82 22.66 -9.88
CA TYR A 333 32.52 22.48 -10.53
C TYR A 333 32.17 21.06 -10.99
N LEU A 334 31.68 20.27 -10.05
CA LEU A 334 30.50 19.43 -10.28
C LEU A 334 29.41 19.90 -9.33
N LYS A 335 28.47 20.70 -9.88
CA LYS A 335 27.19 20.98 -9.24
C LYS A 335 26.48 19.64 -8.98
N VAL A 336 26.64 19.11 -7.78
CA VAL A 336 25.68 18.15 -7.24
C VAL A 336 24.44 18.97 -6.92
N ALA A 337 23.37 18.76 -7.71
CA ALA A 337 22.09 19.39 -7.45
C ALA A 337 21.58 18.98 -6.06
N PRO A 338 21.17 19.93 -5.20
CA PRO A 338 20.64 19.62 -3.89
C PRO A 338 19.19 19.14 -4.06
N TRP A 339 18.94 17.84 -3.84
CA TRP A 339 17.58 17.28 -3.82
C TRP A 339 17.13 16.87 -2.41
N TRP A 340 17.80 17.33 -1.36
CA TRP A 340 17.44 16.99 0.03
C TRP A 340 17.53 18.16 1.03
N MET A 341 17.54 19.40 0.55
CA MET A 341 17.25 20.59 1.37
C MET A 341 16.51 21.60 0.52
N GLU A 342 15.19 21.65 0.65
CA GLU A 342 14.37 22.87 0.80
C GLU A 342 12.88 22.54 0.67
N SER A 343 12.11 23.05 1.65
CA SER A 343 10.64 23.18 1.76
C SER A 343 9.85 21.96 2.22
#